data_AF-A0A930Z4U0-F1
#
_entry.id   AF-A0A930Z4U0-F1
#
_cell.length_a   1.000
_cell.length_b   1.000
_cell.length_c   1.000
_cell.angle_alpha   90.00
_cell.angle_beta   90.00
_cell.angle_gamma   90.00
#
_symmetry.space_group_name_H-M   'P 1'
#
loop_
_entity.id
_entity.type
_entity.pdbx_description
1 polymer ?
#
loop_
_entity_poly.entity_id
_entity_poly.type
_entity_poly.pdbx_seq_one_letter_code
_entity_poly.pdbx_strand_id
1 'polypeptide(L)'
;MTDIAAHAHDRQEHRDLVAAHQKLSRSRVNLAATTYAKALTANHRDVLQASVASTMGELATAEKTLSGTNAEAFFQGVGIGTLQTCLGGVQSSYQQISAHDDNQAAQDIAAVSGACLTLAGGAGGGLVYPFDFPDPGVILVGDTYFAYATNSVAGTIQIIESTDLVHWNAAANALPSLPGWATPGATWAPAVALINGAFVLYYAANVAGPGGGEECISAATAIQPQGPFSDTSSAPLECQPSLGGSLDPSPFVDADGRTYLVWKSNGGAGPATIWSEQLDAAGTGFATNATPAQLLVPSQAWEAGVVEAPDLVTSGGRYFLVYSGNNWNSAKYAVGVSTCTGPQGPCTKPLSQPILSSGADMQGPGGESVFTDTSGSFWIAFDAFLPKAVGYPHNRDLYLRRLDLSGATPVVEQAG
;
A
#
# COMPACT_ATOMS: atom_id res chain seq x y z
N MET A 1 -61.10 -11.33 -6.41
CA MET A 1 -60.47 -10.04 -6.05
C MET A 1 -59.32 -10.19 -5.05
N THR A 2 -59.30 -11.24 -4.22
CA THR A 2 -58.23 -11.53 -3.25
C THR A 2 -56.89 -11.91 -3.88
N ASP A 3 -56.90 -12.59 -5.03
CA ASP A 3 -55.69 -13.08 -5.72
C ASP A 3 -54.88 -11.96 -6.42
N ILE A 4 -55.57 -10.96 -6.99
CA ILE A 4 -54.93 -9.83 -7.69
C ILE A 4 -54.20 -8.89 -6.70
N ALA A 5 -54.75 -8.72 -5.49
CA ALA A 5 -54.14 -7.91 -4.44
C ALA A 5 -52.89 -8.58 -3.85
N ALA A 6 -52.93 -9.90 -3.63
CA ALA A 6 -51.77 -10.68 -3.21
C ALA A 6 -50.66 -10.66 -4.28
N HIS A 7 -51.00 -10.86 -5.56
CA HIS A 7 -50.02 -10.80 -6.65
C HIS A 7 -49.47 -9.39 -6.92
N ALA A 8 -50.23 -8.34 -6.58
CA ALA A 8 -49.74 -6.96 -6.61
C ALA A 8 -48.82 -6.65 -5.42
N HIS A 9 -49.11 -7.21 -4.24
CA HIS A 9 -48.25 -7.17 -3.06
C HIS A 9 -46.91 -7.85 -3.35
N ASP A 10 -46.90 -9.10 -3.81
CA ASP A 10 -45.67 -9.86 -4.11
C ASP A 10 -44.79 -9.18 -5.17
N ARG A 11 -45.41 -8.54 -6.18
CA ARG A 11 -44.66 -7.77 -7.20
C ARG A 11 -44.12 -6.46 -6.67
N GLN A 12 -44.79 -5.84 -5.72
CA GLN A 12 -44.29 -4.64 -5.05
C GLN A 12 -43.12 -5.01 -4.14
N GLU A 13 -43.30 -6.05 -3.34
CA GLU A 13 -42.31 -6.66 -2.47
C GLU A 13 -41.03 -7.06 -3.23
N HIS A 14 -41.18 -7.73 -4.37
CA HIS A 14 -40.06 -8.09 -5.25
C HIS A 14 -39.35 -6.87 -5.84
N ARG A 15 -40.09 -5.83 -6.25
CA ARG A 15 -39.48 -4.58 -6.78
C ARG A 15 -38.72 -3.83 -5.69
N ASP A 16 -39.25 -3.79 -4.48
CA ASP A 16 -38.62 -3.15 -3.33
C ASP A 16 -37.35 -3.91 -2.91
N LEU A 17 -37.36 -5.25 -2.96
CA LEU A 17 -36.18 -6.10 -2.75
C LEU A 17 -35.09 -5.90 -3.82
N VAL A 18 -35.46 -5.85 -5.11
CA VAL A 18 -34.50 -5.60 -6.20
C VAL A 18 -33.90 -4.20 -6.10
N ALA A 19 -34.71 -3.19 -5.78
CA ALA A 19 -34.23 -1.81 -5.59
C ALA A 19 -33.30 -1.70 -4.38
N ALA A 20 -33.64 -2.36 -3.26
CA ALA A 20 -32.80 -2.42 -2.08
C ALA A 20 -31.46 -3.12 -2.38
N HIS A 21 -31.47 -4.23 -3.12
CA HIS A 21 -30.26 -4.94 -3.53
C HIS A 21 -29.36 -4.12 -4.46
N GLN A 22 -29.93 -3.46 -5.47
CA GLN A 22 -29.16 -2.55 -6.33
C GLN A 22 -28.57 -1.37 -5.54
N LYS A 23 -29.29 -0.88 -4.53
CA LYS A 23 -28.80 0.17 -3.63
C LYS A 23 -27.65 -0.35 -2.77
N LEU A 24 -27.81 -1.49 -2.10
CA LEU A 24 -26.78 -2.17 -1.32
C LEU A 24 -25.51 -2.49 -2.14
N SER A 25 -25.67 -2.98 -3.37
CA SER A 25 -24.55 -3.27 -4.26
C SER A 25 -23.81 -1.99 -4.69
N ARG A 26 -24.53 -0.87 -4.92
CA ARG A 26 -23.90 0.43 -5.15
C ARG A 26 -23.22 0.98 -3.90
N SER A 27 -23.85 0.85 -2.73
CA SER A 27 -23.27 1.23 -1.44
C SER A 27 -21.98 0.45 -1.15
N ARG A 28 -21.91 -0.85 -1.47
CA ARG A 28 -20.68 -1.66 -1.41
C ARG A 28 -19.56 -1.11 -2.30
N VAL A 29 -19.88 -0.79 -3.56
CA VAL A 29 -18.91 -0.22 -4.53
C VAL A 29 -18.45 1.18 -4.09
N ASN A 30 -19.37 2.02 -3.61
CA ASN A 30 -19.04 3.36 -3.12
C ASN A 30 -18.23 3.32 -1.84
N LEU A 31 -18.48 2.35 -0.95
CA LEU A 31 -17.71 2.16 0.29
C LEU A 31 -16.27 1.75 0.00
N ALA A 32 -16.07 0.79 -0.91
CA ALA A 32 -14.74 0.40 -1.37
C ALA A 32 -13.96 1.60 -1.96
N ALA A 33 -14.67 2.56 -2.55
CA ALA A 33 -14.11 3.79 -3.08
C ALA A 33 -13.90 4.92 -2.05
N THR A 34 -14.39 4.79 -0.80
CA THR A 34 -14.49 5.92 0.18
C THR A 34 -13.44 5.87 1.29
N THR A 35 -12.52 4.90 1.34
CA THR A 35 -11.63 4.77 2.52
C THR A 35 -10.32 5.58 2.42
N TYR A 36 -10.45 6.90 2.28
CA TYR A 36 -9.30 7.79 2.35
C TYR A 36 -9.12 8.39 3.73
N ALA A 37 -7.84 8.48 4.08
CA ALA A 37 -7.38 9.35 5.12
C ALA A 37 -5.87 9.67 4.95
N LYS A 38 -5.47 10.80 4.34
CA LYS A 38 -4.76 11.96 4.97
C LYS A 38 -4.24 12.99 3.97
N ALA A 39 -4.62 14.23 4.25
CA ALA A 39 -4.12 15.51 3.74
C ALA A 39 -4.63 15.95 2.36
N LEU A 40 -5.78 16.65 2.34
CA LEU A 40 -5.93 17.98 1.72
C LEU A 40 -7.33 18.59 1.97
N THR A 41 -7.38 19.64 2.80
CA THR A 41 -8.53 20.51 3.17
C THR A 41 -9.67 19.92 4.02
N ALA A 42 -10.23 20.75 4.90
CA ALA A 42 -11.44 20.42 5.68
C ALA A 42 -12.61 19.95 4.79
N ASN A 43 -12.70 20.48 3.56
CA ASN A 43 -13.71 20.09 2.57
C ASN A 43 -13.71 18.60 2.21
N HIS A 44 -12.55 17.93 2.10
CA HIS A 44 -12.53 16.49 1.78
C HIS A 44 -13.03 15.65 2.95
N ARG A 45 -12.74 16.05 4.19
CA ARG A 45 -13.23 15.38 5.41
C ARG A 45 -14.77 15.45 5.47
N ASP A 46 -15.33 16.62 5.19
CA ASP A 46 -16.78 16.85 5.20
C ASP A 46 -17.48 16.05 4.09
N VAL A 47 -16.87 15.96 2.89
CA VAL A 47 -17.41 15.17 1.77
C VAL A 47 -17.39 13.67 2.08
N LEU A 48 -16.30 13.15 2.65
CA LEU A 48 -16.20 11.74 3.04
C LEU A 48 -17.17 11.39 4.18
N GLN A 49 -17.24 12.23 5.22
CA GLN A 49 -18.20 12.08 6.31
C GLN A 49 -19.65 12.13 5.81
N ALA A 50 -19.95 13.02 4.86
CA ALA A 50 -21.26 13.08 4.20
C ALA A 50 -21.52 11.84 3.34
N SER A 51 -20.50 11.30 2.67
CA SER A 51 -20.60 10.06 1.87
C SER A 51 -20.88 8.83 2.75
N VAL A 52 -20.15 8.69 3.86
CA VAL A 52 -20.37 7.61 4.84
C VAL A 52 -21.74 7.77 5.51
N ALA A 53 -22.09 8.98 5.96
CA ALA A 53 -23.40 9.26 6.54
C ALA A 53 -24.55 8.99 5.58
N SER A 54 -24.40 9.38 4.31
CA SER A 54 -25.35 9.07 3.24
C SER A 54 -25.47 7.56 3.06
N THR A 55 -24.34 6.85 2.94
CA THR A 55 -24.30 5.39 2.76
C THR A 55 -24.96 4.65 3.93
N MET A 56 -24.74 5.09 5.17
CA MET A 56 -25.42 4.53 6.34
C MET A 56 -26.91 4.88 6.38
N GLY A 57 -27.31 6.08 5.97
CA GLY A 57 -28.72 6.45 5.86
C GLY A 57 -29.44 5.63 4.78
N GLU A 58 -28.76 5.35 3.68
CA GLU A 58 -29.23 4.45 2.63
C GLU A 58 -29.35 3.02 3.11
N LEU A 59 -28.38 2.55 3.89
CA LEU A 59 -28.39 1.22 4.51
C LEU A 59 -29.52 1.08 5.52
N ALA A 60 -29.69 2.03 6.44
CA ALA A 60 -30.79 2.03 7.40
C ALA A 60 -32.16 2.06 6.72
N THR A 61 -32.28 2.79 5.59
CA THR A 61 -33.49 2.79 4.77
C THR A 61 -33.73 1.42 4.14
N ALA A 62 -32.69 0.79 3.59
CA ALA A 62 -32.77 -0.55 3.04
C ALA A 62 -33.17 -1.57 4.12
N GLU A 63 -32.52 -1.55 5.29
CA GLU A 63 -32.84 -2.42 6.44
C GLU A 63 -34.29 -2.26 6.91
N LYS A 64 -34.80 -1.04 6.97
CA LYS A 64 -36.20 -0.79 7.32
C LYS A 64 -37.15 -1.43 6.30
N THR A 65 -36.88 -1.27 5.01
CA THR A 65 -37.65 -1.95 3.95
C THR A 65 -37.59 -3.46 4.11
N LEU A 66 -36.41 -4.00 4.44
CA LEU A 66 -36.15 -5.44 4.58
C LEU A 66 -36.77 -6.06 5.83
N SER A 67 -36.86 -5.34 6.94
CA SER A 67 -37.55 -5.80 8.15
C SER A 67 -39.06 -5.99 7.94
N GLY A 68 -39.63 -5.37 6.90
CA GLY A 68 -41.02 -5.55 6.48
C GLY A 68 -41.24 -6.70 5.49
N THR A 69 -40.18 -7.40 5.06
CA THR A 69 -40.17 -8.41 4.00
C THR A 69 -39.54 -9.73 4.48
N ASN A 70 -40.03 -10.90 4.05
CA ASN A 70 -39.40 -12.18 4.39
C ASN A 70 -38.09 -12.39 3.58
N ALA A 71 -36.99 -11.86 4.12
CA ALA A 71 -35.76 -11.56 3.39
C ALA A 71 -34.70 -12.69 3.32
N GLU A 72 -34.76 -13.72 4.17
CA GLU A 72 -33.63 -14.66 4.37
C GLU A 72 -33.14 -15.38 3.09
N ALA A 73 -34.02 -15.66 2.12
CA ALA A 73 -33.65 -16.36 0.89
C ALA A 73 -32.98 -15.46 -0.19
N PHE A 74 -33.16 -14.13 -0.11
CA PHE A 74 -32.65 -13.19 -1.12
C PHE A 74 -31.20 -12.74 -0.84
N PHE A 75 -30.69 -13.01 0.38
CA PHE A 75 -29.43 -12.46 0.90
C PHE A 75 -28.27 -13.44 1.03
N GLN A 76 -28.36 -14.64 0.45
CA GLN A 76 -27.16 -15.45 0.27
C GLN A 76 -26.17 -14.67 -0.63
N GLY A 77 -25.18 -14.00 -0.02
CA GLY A 77 -24.10 -13.26 -0.70
C GLY A 77 -23.92 -11.77 -0.34
N VAL A 78 -24.87 -11.13 0.37
CA VAL A 78 -24.77 -9.67 0.64
C VAL A 78 -24.29 -9.31 2.05
N GLY A 79 -24.26 -10.26 3.00
CA GLY A 79 -23.63 -10.09 4.31
C GLY A 79 -23.95 -8.76 4.99
N ILE A 80 -25.23 -8.44 5.21
CA ILE A 80 -25.66 -7.14 5.77
C ILE A 80 -24.98 -6.86 7.11
N GLY A 81 -24.86 -7.87 7.99
CA GLY A 81 -24.11 -7.72 9.25
C GLY A 81 -22.64 -7.36 9.01
N THR A 82 -21.99 -7.98 8.02
CA THR A 82 -20.62 -7.65 7.62
C THR A 82 -20.50 -6.20 7.11
N LEU A 83 -21.49 -5.74 6.33
CA LEU A 83 -21.55 -4.36 5.85
C LEU A 83 -21.74 -3.35 7.00
N GLN A 84 -22.63 -3.64 7.95
CA GLN A 84 -22.83 -2.82 9.14
C GLN A 84 -21.56 -2.75 10.00
N THR A 85 -20.87 -3.89 10.21
CA THR A 85 -19.60 -3.93 10.95
C THR A 85 -18.55 -3.07 10.27
N CYS A 86 -18.34 -3.23 8.96
CA CYS A 86 -17.37 -2.44 8.21
C CYS A 86 -17.68 -0.93 8.29
N LEU A 87 -18.91 -0.53 7.99
CA LEU A 87 -19.32 0.88 8.02
C LEU A 87 -19.23 1.50 9.42
N GLY A 88 -19.63 0.75 10.45
CA GLY A 88 -19.58 1.20 11.84
C GLY A 88 -18.15 1.49 12.30
N GLY A 89 -17.20 0.60 11.98
CA GLY A 89 -15.78 0.82 12.33
C GLY A 89 -15.15 1.96 11.54
N VAL A 90 -15.42 2.06 10.24
CA VAL A 90 -14.95 3.19 9.41
C VAL A 90 -15.51 4.52 9.95
N GLN A 91 -16.80 4.58 10.31
CA GLN A 91 -17.38 5.77 10.92
C GLN A 91 -16.74 6.10 12.27
N SER A 92 -16.51 5.09 13.12
CA SER A 92 -15.84 5.27 14.42
C SER A 92 -14.45 5.86 14.23
N SER A 93 -13.66 5.31 13.31
CA SER A 93 -12.33 5.83 12.97
C SER A 93 -12.37 7.30 12.57
N TYR A 94 -13.33 7.72 11.74
CA TYR A 94 -13.51 9.14 11.39
C TYR A 94 -13.82 10.05 12.58
N GLN A 95 -14.59 9.55 13.56
CA GLN A 95 -14.86 10.29 14.78
C GLN A 95 -13.58 10.47 15.60
N GLN A 96 -12.74 9.44 15.68
CA GLN A 96 -11.45 9.50 16.39
C GLN A 96 -10.47 10.47 15.71
N ILE A 97 -10.35 10.44 14.38
CA ILE A 97 -9.53 11.40 13.62
C ILE A 97 -10.01 12.83 13.87
N SER A 98 -11.33 13.04 13.91
CA SER A 98 -11.92 14.35 14.19
C SER A 98 -11.66 14.82 15.63
N ALA A 99 -11.45 13.88 16.55
CA ALA A 99 -11.05 14.12 17.93
C ALA A 99 -9.52 14.21 18.12
N HIS A 100 -8.73 14.12 17.04
CA HIS A 100 -7.27 14.06 17.06
C HIS A 100 -6.70 12.84 17.80
N ASP A 101 -7.42 11.71 17.80
CA ASP A 101 -6.97 10.42 18.32
C ASP A 101 -6.63 9.46 17.17
N ASP A 102 -5.49 9.70 16.51
CA ASP A 102 -5.02 8.91 15.38
C ASP A 102 -4.76 7.42 15.77
N ASN A 103 -4.42 7.16 17.04
CA ASN A 103 -4.17 5.81 17.55
C ASN A 103 -5.47 5.01 17.64
N GLN A 104 -6.51 5.58 18.24
CA GLN A 104 -7.81 4.92 18.31
C GLN A 104 -8.43 4.80 16.91
N ALA A 105 -8.20 5.78 16.02
CA ALA A 105 -8.63 5.70 14.63
C ALA A 105 -8.04 4.49 13.89
N ALA A 106 -6.75 4.20 14.09
CA ALA A 106 -6.09 3.04 13.50
C ALA A 106 -6.63 1.72 14.07
N GLN A 107 -6.89 1.66 15.38
CA GLN A 107 -7.49 0.49 16.05
C GLN A 107 -8.90 0.20 15.54
N ASP A 108 -9.72 1.23 15.35
CA ASP A 108 -11.08 1.10 14.84
C ASP A 108 -11.10 0.53 13.40
N ILE A 109 -10.15 0.93 12.54
CA ILE A 109 -9.98 0.37 11.19
C ILE A 109 -9.49 -1.07 11.24
N ALA A 110 -8.51 -1.37 12.08
CA ALA A 110 -7.99 -2.72 12.27
C ALA A 110 -9.10 -3.71 12.68
N ALA A 111 -9.96 -3.30 13.61
CA ALA A 111 -11.05 -4.13 14.12
C ALA A 111 -12.07 -4.53 13.04
N VAL A 112 -12.13 -3.82 11.91
CA VAL A 112 -13.10 -4.06 10.83
C VAL A 112 -12.48 -4.46 9.50
N SER A 113 -11.15 -4.58 9.41
CA SER A 113 -10.43 -4.90 8.16
C SER A 113 -10.92 -6.19 7.51
N GLY A 114 -11.09 -7.27 8.28
CA GLY A 114 -11.59 -8.55 7.76
C GLY A 114 -13.03 -8.48 7.25
N ALA A 115 -13.90 -7.71 7.91
CA ALA A 115 -15.27 -7.49 7.45
C ALA A 115 -15.27 -6.68 6.14
N CYS A 116 -14.48 -5.62 6.06
CA CYS A 116 -14.35 -4.81 4.85
C CYS A 116 -13.73 -5.61 3.68
N LEU A 117 -12.72 -6.45 3.95
CA LEU A 117 -12.10 -7.32 2.95
C LEU A 117 -13.12 -8.31 2.37
N THR A 118 -13.95 -8.91 3.21
CA THR A 118 -15.03 -9.80 2.77
C THR A 118 -16.00 -9.09 1.82
N LEU A 119 -16.27 -7.81 2.03
CA LEU A 119 -17.14 -7.00 1.14
C LEU A 119 -16.47 -6.63 -0.18
N ALA A 120 -15.14 -6.46 -0.17
CA ALA A 120 -14.35 -6.14 -1.35
C ALA A 120 -14.13 -7.35 -2.30
N GLY A 121 -14.57 -8.55 -1.91
CA GLY A 121 -14.40 -9.78 -2.69
C GLY A 121 -13.58 -10.85 -1.99
N GLY A 122 -13.15 -10.61 -0.75
CA GLY A 122 -12.26 -11.49 0.01
C GLY A 122 -10.81 -11.41 -0.49
N ALA A 123 -9.99 -12.40 -0.12
CA ALA A 123 -8.59 -12.52 -0.58
C ALA A 123 -8.44 -12.92 -2.07
N GLY A 124 -9.54 -12.93 -2.83
CA GLY A 124 -9.53 -13.27 -4.25
C GLY A 124 -8.77 -12.23 -5.07
N GLY A 125 -7.89 -12.68 -5.97
CA GLY A 125 -7.05 -11.79 -6.79
C GLY A 125 -5.85 -11.17 -6.07
N GLY A 126 -5.66 -11.51 -4.79
CA GLY A 126 -4.53 -11.04 -3.99
C GLY A 126 -4.81 -9.80 -3.15
N LEU A 127 -6.00 -9.19 -3.22
CA LEU A 127 -6.38 -8.09 -2.32
C LEU A 127 -6.40 -8.60 -0.87
N VAL A 128 -5.63 -8.00 0.03
CA VAL A 128 -5.57 -8.45 1.44
C VAL A 128 -5.85 -7.33 2.45
N TYR A 129 -5.78 -6.07 2.03
CA TYR A 129 -6.12 -4.94 2.88
C TYR A 129 -6.78 -3.83 2.04
N PRO A 130 -8.12 -3.64 2.12
CA PRO A 130 -8.90 -2.78 1.24
C PRO A 130 -8.95 -1.32 1.72
N PHE A 131 -7.83 -0.84 2.23
CA PHE A 131 -7.66 0.52 2.71
C PHE A 131 -6.37 1.11 2.13
N ASP A 132 -6.30 2.44 2.05
CA ASP A 132 -5.16 3.15 1.46
C ASP A 132 -3.84 2.77 2.16
N PHE A 133 -3.07 1.93 1.50
CA PHE A 133 -1.82 1.37 1.99
C PHE A 133 -0.75 1.41 0.88
N PRO A 134 -0.37 2.63 0.47
CA PRO A 134 0.53 2.80 -0.65
C PRO A 134 1.99 2.49 -0.34
N ASP A 135 2.69 2.01 -1.36
CA ASP A 135 4.12 1.74 -1.35
C ASP A 135 4.51 0.74 -0.23
N PRO A 136 3.89 -0.46 -0.20
CA PRO A 136 4.04 -1.41 0.91
C PRO A 136 5.43 -2.05 0.99
N GLY A 137 6.15 -1.80 2.08
CA GLY A 137 7.35 -2.54 2.47
C GLY A 137 7.03 -3.64 3.47
N VAL A 138 7.37 -4.91 3.21
CA VAL A 138 7.06 -6.05 4.10
C VAL A 138 8.30 -6.75 4.62
N ILE A 139 8.35 -7.05 5.92
CA ILE A 139 9.36 -7.93 6.54
C ILE A 139 8.71 -9.08 7.32
N LEU A 140 9.39 -10.22 7.38
CA LEU A 140 9.05 -11.35 8.24
C LEU A 140 9.98 -11.36 9.46
N VAL A 141 9.40 -11.36 10.66
CA VAL A 141 10.14 -11.46 11.94
C VAL A 141 9.52 -12.58 12.77
N GLY A 142 10.26 -13.68 12.93
CA GLY A 142 9.70 -14.90 13.50
C GLY A 142 8.61 -15.45 12.60
N ASP A 143 7.39 -15.56 13.13
CA ASP A 143 6.20 -16.03 12.40
C ASP A 143 5.22 -14.89 12.06
N THR A 144 5.64 -13.63 12.25
CA THR A 144 4.80 -12.44 12.03
C THR A 144 5.36 -11.58 10.90
N TYR A 145 4.49 -11.18 9.99
CA TYR A 145 4.75 -10.22 8.93
C TYR A 145 4.38 -8.82 9.40
N PHE A 146 5.26 -7.86 9.12
CA PHE A 146 5.03 -6.44 9.37
C PHE A 146 5.09 -5.72 8.03
N ALA A 147 4.02 -5.00 7.68
CA ALA A 147 3.98 -4.18 6.48
C ALA A 147 3.93 -2.71 6.87
N TYR A 148 4.69 -1.88 6.17
CA TYR A 148 4.78 -0.43 6.35
C TYR A 148 4.34 0.25 5.07
N ALA A 149 3.72 1.43 5.17
CA ALA A 149 3.28 2.19 4.00
C ALA A 149 3.45 3.70 4.19
N THR A 150 3.45 4.38 3.05
CA THR A 150 3.40 5.85 2.92
C THR A 150 2.34 6.45 3.85
N ASN A 151 2.57 7.69 4.29
CA ASN A 151 1.75 8.31 5.32
C ASN A 151 0.26 8.33 5.04
N SER A 152 -0.53 8.18 6.10
CA SER A 152 -1.99 8.29 6.09
C SER A 152 -2.47 8.82 7.44
N VAL A 153 -3.78 8.84 7.72
CA VAL A 153 -4.28 9.32 9.02
C VAL A 153 -3.82 8.38 10.11
N ALA A 154 -3.56 7.12 9.77
CA ALA A 154 -3.04 6.14 10.68
C ALA A 154 -1.63 6.49 11.17
N GLY A 155 -0.88 7.35 10.47
CA GLY A 155 0.41 7.82 10.96
C GLY A 155 1.31 8.50 9.94
N THR A 156 2.46 8.94 10.43
CA THR A 156 3.58 9.41 9.59
C THR A 156 4.09 8.28 8.71
N ILE A 157 4.16 7.08 9.28
CA ILE A 157 4.47 5.83 8.58
C ILE A 157 3.46 4.82 9.11
N GLN A 158 2.64 4.27 8.21
CA GLN A 158 1.65 3.28 8.57
C GLN A 158 2.33 1.97 8.95
N ILE A 159 1.74 1.19 9.84
CA ILE A 159 2.15 -0.20 10.06
C ILE A 159 0.95 -1.10 10.36
N ILE A 160 0.93 -2.23 9.66
CA ILE A 160 0.02 -3.35 9.89
C ILE A 160 0.81 -4.64 10.09
N GLU A 161 0.24 -5.62 10.78
CA GLU A 161 0.85 -6.92 11.04
C GLU A 161 -0.10 -8.07 10.70
N SER A 162 0.47 -9.20 10.29
CA SER A 162 -0.26 -10.42 9.96
C SER A 162 0.55 -11.66 10.34
N THR A 163 -0.14 -12.79 10.57
CA THR A 163 0.48 -14.11 10.76
C THR A 163 0.13 -15.09 9.65
N ASP A 164 -0.76 -14.70 8.72
CA ASP A 164 -1.28 -15.58 7.67
C ASP A 164 -1.28 -14.93 6.28
N LEU A 165 -0.77 -13.70 6.16
CA LEU A 165 -0.73 -12.87 4.94
C LEU A 165 -2.11 -12.45 4.40
N VAL A 166 -3.19 -12.88 5.04
CA VAL A 166 -4.58 -12.63 4.58
C VAL A 166 -5.25 -11.61 5.48
N HIS A 167 -5.10 -11.76 6.79
CA HIS A 167 -5.72 -10.88 7.78
C HIS A 167 -4.65 -9.97 8.38
N TRP A 168 -4.86 -8.67 8.21
CA TRP A 168 -3.94 -7.63 8.64
C TRP A 168 -4.58 -6.73 9.70
N ASN A 169 -3.84 -6.46 10.78
CA ASN A 169 -4.25 -5.62 11.89
C ASN A 169 -3.32 -4.41 11.98
N ALA A 170 -3.84 -3.21 12.20
CA ALA A 170 -2.99 -2.05 12.47
C ALA A 170 -2.29 -2.19 13.82
N ALA A 171 -0.98 -1.91 13.84
CA ALA A 171 -0.17 -2.04 15.05
C ALA A 171 -0.07 -0.68 15.79
N ALA A 172 0.41 0.38 15.12
CA ALA A 172 0.60 1.74 15.64
C ALA A 172 0.99 2.74 14.52
N ASN A 173 1.49 3.93 14.88
CA ASN A 173 2.31 4.76 14.00
C ASN A 173 3.78 4.37 14.18
N ALA A 174 4.41 3.83 13.13
CA ALA A 174 5.78 3.33 13.21
C ALA A 174 6.79 4.44 13.53
N LEU A 175 6.58 5.66 13.00
CA LEU A 175 7.46 6.81 13.20
C LEU A 175 6.68 7.99 13.83
N PRO A 176 6.51 7.99 15.16
CA PRO A 176 5.65 8.97 15.84
C PRO A 176 6.19 10.39 15.82
N SER A 177 7.48 10.59 15.54
CA SER A 177 8.11 11.91 15.51
C SER A 177 9.09 11.99 14.35
N LEU A 178 9.00 13.10 13.60
CA LEU A 178 9.92 13.42 12.51
C LEU A 178 11.09 14.28 13.01
N PRO A 179 12.27 14.19 12.38
CA PRO A 179 13.37 15.09 12.65
C PRO A 179 13.00 16.52 12.20
N GLY A 180 13.63 17.52 12.80
CA GLY A 180 13.25 18.93 12.60
C GLY A 180 13.41 19.47 11.17
N TRP A 181 14.14 18.77 10.30
CA TRP A 181 14.29 19.12 8.89
C TRP A 181 13.16 18.58 8.02
N ALA A 182 12.39 17.58 8.47
CA ALA A 182 11.37 16.91 7.67
C ALA A 182 9.99 17.56 7.82
N THR A 183 9.26 17.65 6.71
CA THR A 183 7.92 18.25 6.66
C THR A 183 6.86 17.24 7.13
N PRO A 184 6.05 17.55 8.16
CA PRO A 184 4.98 16.66 8.60
C PRO A 184 3.95 16.38 7.51
N GLY A 185 3.58 15.10 7.36
CA GLY A 185 2.55 14.66 6.41
C GLY A 185 3.03 14.54 4.96
N ALA A 186 4.34 14.60 4.72
CA ALA A 186 4.96 14.45 3.42
C ALA A 186 6.07 13.40 3.52
N THR A 187 5.66 12.14 3.75
CA THR A 187 6.56 11.00 3.97
C THR A 187 6.12 9.77 3.17
N TRP A 188 7.06 9.12 2.48
CA TRP A 188 6.77 8.13 1.45
C TRP A 188 7.64 6.88 1.51
N ALA A 189 7.10 5.81 0.95
CA ALA A 189 7.75 4.55 0.56
C ALA A 189 8.71 4.00 1.63
N PRO A 190 8.19 3.66 2.83
CA PRO A 190 9.00 3.09 3.89
C PRO A 190 9.46 1.68 3.57
N ALA A 191 10.70 1.36 3.92
CA ALA A 191 11.20 0.00 3.95
C ALA A 191 12.04 -0.25 5.20
N VAL A 192 11.98 -1.48 5.73
CA VAL A 192 12.66 -1.84 6.99
C VAL A 192 13.60 -3.01 6.76
N ALA A 193 14.78 -2.98 7.41
CA ALA A 193 15.66 -4.15 7.51
C ALA A 193 16.15 -4.34 8.95
N LEU A 194 16.41 -5.58 9.33
CA LEU A 194 17.14 -5.91 10.56
C LEU A 194 18.64 -5.84 10.28
N ILE A 195 19.32 -4.82 10.81
CA ILE A 195 20.75 -4.57 10.60
C ILE A 195 21.43 -4.58 11.96
N ASN A 196 22.37 -5.51 12.16
CA ASN A 196 23.15 -5.63 13.40
C ASN A 196 22.32 -5.61 14.70
N GLY A 197 21.15 -6.24 14.68
CA GLY A 197 20.28 -6.39 15.85
C GLY A 197 19.34 -5.21 16.11
N ALA A 198 19.31 -4.20 15.24
CA ALA A 198 18.34 -3.11 15.26
C ALA A 198 17.51 -3.12 13.98
N PHE A 199 16.23 -2.77 14.09
CA PHE A 199 15.40 -2.48 12.93
C PHE A 199 15.74 -1.07 12.45
N VAL A 200 16.04 -0.94 11.17
CA VAL A 200 16.31 0.33 10.50
C VAL A 200 15.20 0.56 9.48
N LEU A 201 14.41 1.62 9.70
CA LEU A 201 13.38 2.10 8.81
C LEU A 201 13.97 3.20 7.92
N TYR A 202 13.95 2.99 6.62
CA TYR A 202 14.24 4.01 5.63
C TYR A 202 12.93 4.58 5.12
N TYR A 203 12.89 5.89 4.91
CA TYR A 203 11.72 6.57 4.38
C TYR A 203 12.16 7.84 3.67
N ALA A 204 11.36 8.30 2.70
CA ALA A 204 11.57 9.61 2.10
C ALA A 204 10.68 10.67 2.75
N ALA A 205 11.15 11.92 2.78
CA ALA A 205 10.41 13.06 3.30
C ALA A 205 10.78 14.36 2.59
N ASN A 206 9.84 15.31 2.56
CA ASN A 206 10.13 16.66 2.08
C ASN A 206 10.99 17.45 3.07
N VAL A 207 12.03 18.10 2.57
CA VAL A 207 12.83 19.07 3.35
C VAL A 207 12.01 20.32 3.64
N ALA A 208 11.94 20.71 4.91
CA ALA A 208 11.24 21.91 5.37
C ALA A 208 12.06 23.20 5.16
N GLY A 209 11.37 24.33 5.03
CA GLY A 209 11.97 25.66 5.00
C GLY A 209 12.12 26.30 3.61
N PRO A 210 12.63 27.55 3.53
CA PRO A 210 12.78 28.27 2.27
C PRO A 210 13.82 27.63 1.36
N GLY A 211 13.42 27.25 0.14
CA GLY A 211 14.28 26.49 -0.77
C GLY A 211 14.36 24.99 -0.43
N GLY A 212 13.45 24.49 0.42
CA GLY A 212 13.15 23.07 0.56
C GLY A 212 11.99 22.63 -0.35
N GLY A 213 11.45 21.45 -0.08
CA GLY A 213 10.42 20.79 -0.89
C GLY A 213 10.96 19.65 -1.76
N GLU A 214 12.28 19.47 -1.81
CA GLU A 214 12.88 18.25 -2.35
C GLU A 214 12.57 17.06 -1.44
N GLU A 215 12.33 15.92 -2.08
CA GLU A 215 12.23 14.63 -1.43
C GLU A 215 13.65 14.14 -1.13
N CYS A 216 13.93 13.81 0.12
CA CYS A 216 15.19 13.23 0.55
C CYS A 216 14.93 12.01 1.45
N ILE A 217 15.88 11.09 1.51
CA ILE A 217 15.78 9.84 2.27
C ILE A 217 16.42 10.01 3.65
N SER A 218 15.79 9.42 4.66
CA SER A 218 16.33 9.29 6.02
C SER A 218 16.26 7.87 6.54
N ALA A 219 16.90 7.66 7.70
CA ALA A 219 16.88 6.41 8.44
C ALA A 219 16.48 6.64 9.91
N ALA A 220 15.58 5.81 10.41
CA ALA A 220 15.13 5.77 11.79
C ALA A 220 15.41 4.39 12.38
N THR A 221 15.62 4.28 13.69
CA THR A 221 15.95 2.99 14.33
C THR A 221 14.97 2.58 15.42
N ALA A 222 14.76 1.27 15.57
CA ALA A 222 13.97 0.68 16.64
C ALA A 222 14.54 -0.67 17.10
N ILE A 223 14.15 -1.11 18.29
CA ILE A 223 14.48 -2.46 18.82
C ILE A 223 13.39 -3.50 18.56
N GLN A 224 12.21 -3.05 18.09
CA GLN A 224 11.06 -3.88 17.77
C GLN A 224 10.61 -3.55 16.35
N PRO A 225 10.09 -4.53 15.58
CA PRO A 225 9.66 -4.28 14.20
C PRO A 225 8.52 -3.26 14.14
N GLN A 226 7.61 -3.25 15.13
CA GLN A 226 6.53 -2.27 15.21
C GLN A 226 6.97 -0.86 15.59
N GLY A 227 8.25 -0.65 15.90
CA GLY A 227 8.73 0.59 16.45
C GLY A 227 8.41 0.75 17.95
N PRO A 228 8.26 2.01 18.44
CA PRO A 228 8.40 3.23 17.66
C PRO A 228 9.83 3.43 17.16
N PHE A 229 9.96 3.78 15.89
CA PHE A 229 11.22 4.19 15.29
C PHE A 229 11.57 5.63 15.72
N SER A 230 12.87 5.89 15.85
CA SER A 230 13.39 7.21 16.18
C SER A 230 14.41 7.65 15.14
N ASP A 231 14.14 8.79 14.51
CA ASP A 231 15.08 9.53 13.68
C ASP A 231 15.55 10.77 14.46
N THR A 232 16.84 10.80 14.80
CA THR A 232 17.49 11.92 15.50
C THR A 232 18.44 12.70 14.60
N SER A 233 18.35 12.50 13.28
CA SER A 233 19.22 13.14 12.31
C SER A 233 19.01 14.66 12.25
N SER A 234 20.10 15.39 12.00
CA SER A 234 20.07 16.83 11.73
C SER A 234 19.88 17.15 10.24
N ALA A 235 20.04 16.15 9.36
CA ALA A 235 19.91 16.25 7.91
C ALA A 235 19.55 14.86 7.34
N PRO A 236 19.01 14.79 6.10
CA PRO A 236 18.74 13.52 5.42
C PRO A 236 19.99 12.65 5.26
N LEU A 237 19.78 11.33 5.20
CA LEU A 237 20.82 10.35 4.86
C LEU A 237 21.27 10.50 3.40
N GLU A 238 20.31 10.64 2.48
CA GLU A 238 20.59 10.80 1.05
C GLU A 238 19.69 11.86 0.44
N CYS A 239 20.27 12.75 -0.37
CA CYS A 239 19.49 13.69 -1.13
C CYS A 239 20.19 14.16 -2.41
N GLN A 240 19.47 14.10 -3.53
CA GLN A 240 19.99 14.50 -4.84
C GLN A 240 19.16 15.63 -5.49
N PRO A 241 19.17 16.87 -4.97
CA PRO A 241 18.37 17.98 -5.51
C PRO A 241 18.60 18.25 -6.99
N SER A 242 19.85 18.14 -7.46
CA SER A 242 20.20 18.31 -8.88
C SER A 242 19.61 17.23 -9.79
N LEU A 243 19.22 16.09 -9.23
CA LEU A 243 18.52 14.98 -9.88
C LEU A 243 17.04 14.93 -9.45
N GLY A 244 16.48 16.04 -8.96
CA GLY A 244 15.08 16.17 -8.60
C GLY A 244 14.67 15.50 -7.29
N GLY A 245 15.62 15.18 -6.41
CA GLY A 245 15.35 14.52 -5.12
C GLY A 245 15.53 13.00 -5.18
N SER A 246 15.44 12.38 -4.00
CA SER A 246 15.66 10.95 -3.75
C SER A 246 14.45 10.36 -3.02
N LEU A 247 13.93 9.25 -3.55
CA LEU A 247 12.69 8.60 -3.10
C LEU A 247 12.85 7.06 -3.11
N ASP A 248 11.86 6.39 -2.55
CA ASP A 248 11.69 4.93 -2.54
C ASP A 248 12.93 4.16 -2.07
N PRO A 249 13.40 4.42 -0.84
CA PRO A 249 14.50 3.64 -0.28
C PRO A 249 14.10 2.18 -0.06
N SER A 250 14.90 1.25 -0.56
CA SER A 250 14.82 -0.18 -0.20
C SER A 250 16.18 -0.69 0.28
N PRO A 251 16.29 -1.19 1.53
CA PRO A 251 17.50 -1.82 2.03
C PRO A 251 17.64 -3.25 1.48
N PHE A 252 18.85 -3.60 1.08
CA PHE A 252 19.22 -4.95 0.67
C PHE A 252 20.35 -5.49 1.56
N VAL A 253 20.15 -6.70 2.10
CA VAL A 253 21.17 -7.44 2.85
C VAL A 253 21.71 -8.56 1.95
N ASP A 254 22.99 -8.46 1.56
CA ASP A 254 23.63 -9.48 0.72
C ASP A 254 24.01 -10.73 1.53
N ALA A 255 24.28 -11.83 0.83
CA ALA A 255 24.62 -13.12 1.43
C ALA A 255 25.93 -13.08 2.26
N ASP A 256 26.79 -12.09 2.03
CA ASP A 256 28.02 -11.86 2.80
C ASP A 256 27.81 -10.97 4.04
N GLY A 257 26.58 -10.52 4.28
CA GLY A 257 26.18 -9.67 5.41
C GLY A 257 26.39 -8.18 5.18
N ARG A 258 26.89 -7.75 4.01
CA ARG A 258 26.93 -6.32 3.67
C ARG A 258 25.53 -5.82 3.34
N THR A 259 25.28 -4.58 3.74
CA THR A 259 24.01 -3.89 3.52
C THR A 259 24.17 -2.81 2.46
N TYR A 260 23.17 -2.65 1.63
CA TYR A 260 23.09 -1.65 0.57
C TYR A 260 21.76 -0.93 0.68
N LEU A 261 21.75 0.35 0.37
CA LEU A 261 20.51 1.09 0.14
C LEU A 261 20.33 1.22 -1.37
N VAL A 262 19.15 0.89 -1.86
CA VAL A 262 18.72 1.10 -3.23
C VAL A 262 17.65 2.18 -3.22
N TRP A 263 17.67 3.11 -4.18
CA TRP A 263 16.69 4.20 -4.21
C TRP A 263 16.51 4.74 -5.63
N LYS A 264 15.50 5.58 -5.85
CA LYS A 264 15.36 6.36 -7.09
C LYS A 264 15.72 7.82 -6.89
N SER A 265 16.16 8.46 -7.97
CA SER A 265 16.10 9.91 -8.16
C SER A 265 15.11 10.27 -9.27
N ASN A 266 14.44 11.41 -9.18
CA ASN A 266 13.49 11.89 -10.20
C ASN A 266 14.13 12.28 -11.54
N GLY A 267 15.46 12.33 -11.62
CA GLY A 267 16.24 12.63 -12.83
C GLY A 267 16.49 14.12 -13.11
N GLY A 268 15.74 15.03 -12.49
CA GLY A 268 15.86 16.47 -12.73
C GLY A 268 15.61 16.81 -14.21
N ALA A 269 16.65 17.25 -14.92
CA ALA A 269 16.60 17.46 -16.38
C ALA A 269 16.88 16.19 -17.20
N GLY A 270 17.39 15.14 -16.56
CA GLY A 270 17.64 13.82 -17.12
C GLY A 270 16.53 12.81 -16.75
N PRO A 271 16.72 11.51 -17.09
CA PRO A 271 15.75 10.47 -16.77
C PRO A 271 15.77 10.11 -15.28
N ALA A 272 14.62 9.65 -14.76
CA ALA A 272 14.57 8.97 -13.47
C ALA A 272 15.60 7.82 -13.44
N THR A 273 16.23 7.61 -12.29
CA THR A 273 17.39 6.70 -12.18
C THR A 273 17.34 5.95 -10.86
N ILE A 274 17.56 4.64 -10.90
CA ILE A 274 17.73 3.80 -9.71
C ILE A 274 19.23 3.71 -9.39
N TRP A 275 19.57 3.91 -8.12
CA TRP A 275 20.92 3.94 -7.57
C TRP A 275 21.08 2.87 -6.48
N SER A 276 22.33 2.48 -6.21
CA SER A 276 22.68 1.67 -5.04
C SER A 276 24.02 2.06 -4.43
N GLU A 277 24.06 2.11 -3.10
CA GLU A 277 25.25 2.41 -2.33
C GLU A 277 25.35 1.54 -1.08
N GLN A 278 26.58 1.16 -0.71
CA GLN A 278 26.81 0.35 0.47
C GLN A 278 26.60 1.18 1.74
N LEU A 279 25.75 0.66 2.63
CA LEU A 279 25.53 1.22 3.96
C LEU A 279 26.69 0.90 4.90
N ASP A 280 26.86 1.72 5.92
CA ASP A 280 27.74 1.44 7.05
C ASP A 280 27.20 0.29 7.93
N ALA A 281 27.97 -0.11 8.94
CA ALA A 281 27.56 -1.19 9.83
C ALA A 281 26.32 -0.85 10.67
N ALA A 282 26.00 0.42 10.91
CA ALA A 282 24.80 0.79 11.66
C ALA A 282 23.55 0.81 10.77
N GLY A 283 23.72 0.88 9.44
CA GLY A 283 22.64 1.06 8.48
C GLY A 283 22.12 2.50 8.43
N THR A 284 22.66 3.43 9.23
CA THR A 284 22.18 4.82 9.32
C THR A 284 23.08 5.81 8.59
N GLY A 285 24.03 5.30 7.79
CA GLY A 285 25.03 6.05 7.04
C GLY A 285 25.58 5.20 5.90
N PHE A 286 26.43 5.78 5.06
CA PHE A 286 27.14 5.05 4.00
C PHE A 286 28.53 4.61 4.43
N ALA A 287 28.99 3.48 3.89
CA ALA A 287 30.31 2.93 4.20
C ALA A 287 31.43 3.88 3.72
N THR A 288 32.58 3.85 4.40
CA THR A 288 33.72 4.70 4.04
C THR A 288 34.22 4.40 2.62
N ASN A 289 34.32 5.44 1.79
CA ASN A 289 34.68 5.36 0.36
C ASN A 289 33.66 4.61 -0.52
N ALA A 290 32.46 4.32 -0.02
CA ALA A 290 31.36 3.94 -0.88
C ALA A 290 30.97 5.13 -1.76
N THR A 291 30.45 4.82 -2.95
CA THR A 291 29.92 5.80 -3.88
C THR A 291 28.67 5.23 -4.54
N PRO A 292 27.69 6.08 -4.89
CA PRO A 292 26.46 5.62 -5.51
C PRO A 292 26.72 5.05 -6.90
N ALA A 293 26.16 3.87 -7.16
CA ALA A 293 26.22 3.21 -8.45
C ALA A 293 24.87 3.30 -9.16
N GLN A 294 24.86 3.72 -10.42
CA GLN A 294 23.66 3.72 -11.24
C GLN A 294 23.30 2.29 -11.64
N LEU A 295 22.12 1.82 -11.26
CA LEU A 295 21.62 0.48 -11.59
C LEU A 295 20.78 0.46 -12.87
N LEU A 296 19.81 1.38 -12.97
CA LEU A 296 18.77 1.31 -13.99
C LEU A 296 18.25 2.71 -14.36
N VAL A 297 17.92 2.87 -15.64
CA VAL A 297 17.21 4.04 -16.19
C VAL A 297 16.03 3.54 -17.05
N PRO A 298 14.99 4.36 -17.28
CA PRO A 298 13.92 4.01 -18.22
C PRO A 298 14.51 3.85 -19.63
N SER A 299 14.13 2.76 -20.29
CA SER A 299 14.60 2.37 -21.62
C SER A 299 13.55 1.62 -22.45
N GLN A 300 12.36 1.37 -21.88
CA GLN A 300 11.27 0.63 -22.52
C GLN A 300 10.01 1.50 -22.57
N ALA A 301 9.19 1.30 -23.61
CA ALA A 301 8.04 2.17 -23.86
C ALA A 301 6.97 2.13 -22.75
N TRP A 302 6.79 0.99 -22.08
CA TRP A 302 5.78 0.83 -21.02
C TRP A 302 6.12 1.64 -19.75
N GLU A 303 7.41 1.93 -19.54
CA GLU A 303 7.92 2.68 -18.39
C GLU A 303 7.57 4.17 -18.46
N ALA A 304 7.22 4.68 -19.64
CA ALA A 304 6.86 6.09 -19.89
C ALA A 304 7.86 7.12 -19.29
N GLY A 305 9.15 6.78 -19.27
CA GLY A 305 10.21 7.66 -18.75
C GLY A 305 10.38 7.64 -17.23
N VAL A 306 9.71 6.72 -16.51
CA VAL A 306 9.80 6.57 -15.05
C VAL A 306 10.27 5.16 -14.71
N VAL A 307 11.23 5.06 -13.78
CA VAL A 307 11.56 3.85 -13.03
C VAL A 307 11.62 4.24 -11.55
N GLU A 308 10.96 3.47 -10.70
CA GLU A 308 10.79 3.78 -9.27
C GLU A 308 10.49 2.52 -8.45
N ALA A 309 10.24 2.67 -7.13
CA ALA A 309 10.02 1.57 -6.19
C ALA A 309 11.00 0.39 -6.35
N PRO A 310 12.33 0.63 -6.31
CA PRO A 310 13.30 -0.43 -6.52
C PRO A 310 13.29 -1.40 -5.35
N ASP A 311 13.29 -2.70 -5.65
CA ASP A 311 13.52 -3.72 -4.63
C ASP A 311 14.49 -4.80 -5.15
N LEU A 312 15.62 -4.92 -4.45
CA LEU A 312 16.72 -5.80 -4.85
C LEU A 312 16.66 -7.08 -4.00
N VAL A 313 16.54 -8.22 -4.65
CA VAL A 313 16.48 -9.53 -3.98
C VAL A 313 17.42 -10.54 -4.61
N THR A 314 17.78 -11.57 -3.85
CA THR A 314 18.60 -12.68 -4.35
C THR A 314 17.83 -13.99 -4.37
N SER A 315 17.98 -14.75 -5.46
CA SER A 315 17.41 -16.10 -5.58
C SER A 315 18.32 -16.99 -6.42
N GLY A 316 18.70 -18.14 -5.87
CA GLY A 316 19.60 -19.09 -6.54
C GLY A 316 20.95 -18.48 -6.95
N GLY A 317 21.49 -17.55 -6.15
CA GLY A 317 22.76 -16.85 -6.42
C GLY A 317 22.68 -15.78 -7.52
N ARG A 318 21.48 -15.39 -7.95
CA ARG A 318 21.23 -14.31 -8.91
C ARG A 318 20.62 -13.11 -8.20
N TYR A 319 20.96 -11.90 -8.65
CA TYR A 319 20.39 -10.65 -8.16
C TYR A 319 19.27 -10.19 -9.12
N PHE A 320 18.10 -9.92 -8.55
CA PHE A 320 16.94 -9.40 -9.26
C PHE A 320 16.58 -8.04 -8.69
N LEU A 321 16.50 -7.03 -9.56
CA LEU A 321 15.94 -5.72 -9.23
C LEU A 321 14.52 -5.68 -9.77
N VAL A 322 13.54 -5.79 -8.88
CA VAL A 322 12.13 -5.51 -9.16
C VAL A 322 11.95 -3.99 -9.10
N TYR A 323 11.15 -3.43 -10.01
CA TYR A 323 10.95 -1.99 -10.07
C TYR A 323 9.61 -1.64 -10.74
N SER A 324 9.03 -0.53 -10.33
CA SER A 324 7.85 0.05 -10.97
C SER A 324 8.21 0.99 -12.11
N GLY A 325 7.32 1.08 -13.09
CA GLY A 325 7.40 2.06 -14.19
C GLY A 325 6.04 2.67 -14.50
N ASN A 326 6.05 3.75 -15.28
CA ASN A 326 4.90 4.63 -15.51
C ASN A 326 4.52 5.47 -14.28
N ASN A 327 3.42 6.22 -14.37
CA ASN A 327 2.97 7.10 -13.29
C ASN A 327 2.10 6.32 -12.27
N TRP A 328 2.41 6.42 -10.97
CA TRP A 328 1.72 5.71 -9.88
C TRP A 328 0.19 5.93 -9.85
N ASN A 329 -0.30 7.08 -10.32
CA ASN A 329 -1.74 7.39 -10.33
C ASN A 329 -2.48 6.96 -11.63
N SER A 330 -1.95 5.98 -12.35
CA SER A 330 -2.42 5.56 -13.68
C SER A 330 -2.66 4.07 -13.76
N ALA A 331 -3.65 3.65 -14.55
CA ALA A 331 -3.85 2.25 -14.93
C ALA A 331 -2.65 1.65 -15.71
N LYS A 332 -1.69 2.48 -16.12
CA LYS A 332 -0.48 2.04 -16.81
C LYS A 332 0.69 1.78 -15.87
N TYR A 333 0.56 2.10 -14.58
CA TYR A 333 1.54 1.70 -13.57
C TYR A 333 1.69 0.17 -13.57
N ALA A 334 2.93 -0.28 -13.54
CA ALA A 334 3.27 -1.68 -13.76
C ALA A 334 4.64 -2.01 -13.17
N VAL A 335 4.85 -3.28 -12.85
CA VAL A 335 6.10 -3.79 -12.28
C VAL A 335 6.92 -4.52 -13.33
N GLY A 336 8.18 -4.13 -13.47
CA GLY A 336 9.20 -4.79 -14.26
C GLY A 336 10.19 -5.56 -13.38
N VAL A 337 11.12 -6.24 -14.05
CA VAL A 337 12.24 -6.91 -13.37
C VAL A 337 13.50 -6.79 -14.22
N SER A 338 14.64 -6.63 -13.56
CA SER A 338 15.98 -6.66 -14.14
C SER A 338 16.84 -7.70 -13.43
N THR A 339 17.85 -8.22 -14.11
CA THR A 339 18.91 -9.04 -13.49
C THR A 339 20.17 -8.21 -13.33
N CYS A 340 20.79 -8.26 -12.16
CA CYS A 340 21.99 -7.50 -11.84
C CYS A 340 23.20 -8.43 -11.65
N THR A 341 24.41 -7.95 -11.95
CA THR A 341 25.65 -8.72 -11.68
C THR A 341 26.04 -8.75 -10.20
N GLY A 342 25.45 -7.87 -9.39
CA GLY A 342 25.67 -7.72 -7.96
C GLY A 342 24.83 -6.57 -7.41
N PRO A 343 24.98 -6.21 -6.12
CA PRO A 343 24.18 -5.17 -5.48
C PRO A 343 24.37 -3.78 -6.08
N GLN A 344 25.56 -3.48 -6.61
CA GLN A 344 25.85 -2.23 -7.32
C GLN A 344 25.76 -2.37 -8.85
N GLY A 345 25.10 -3.43 -9.33
CA GLY A 345 24.86 -3.65 -10.76
C GLY A 345 26.13 -3.96 -11.57
N PRO A 346 26.11 -3.66 -12.89
CA PRO A 346 24.98 -3.13 -13.65
C PRO A 346 23.77 -4.07 -13.69
N CYS A 347 22.59 -3.52 -13.99
CA CYS A 347 21.35 -4.28 -14.17
C CYS A 347 20.90 -4.28 -15.65
N THR A 348 20.30 -5.38 -16.09
CA THR A 348 19.79 -5.56 -17.46
C THR A 348 18.35 -6.05 -17.41
N LYS A 349 17.47 -5.48 -18.24
CA LYS A 349 16.06 -5.89 -18.36
C LYS A 349 15.96 -7.10 -19.31
N PRO A 350 15.68 -8.32 -18.81
CA PRO A 350 15.60 -9.50 -19.67
C PRO A 350 14.30 -9.58 -20.46
N LEU A 351 13.27 -8.83 -20.05
CA LEU A 351 11.95 -8.81 -20.65
C LEU A 351 11.67 -7.47 -21.33
N SER A 352 10.79 -7.47 -22.33
CA SER A 352 10.32 -6.26 -23.03
C SER A 352 8.97 -5.74 -22.52
N GLN A 353 8.36 -6.46 -21.58
CA GLN A 353 7.05 -6.19 -20.98
C GLN A 353 7.15 -6.34 -19.45
N PRO A 354 6.27 -5.66 -18.69
CA PRO A 354 6.21 -5.81 -17.24
C PRO A 354 5.80 -7.24 -16.84
N ILE A 355 6.17 -7.64 -15.62
CA ILE A 355 5.77 -8.91 -14.99
C ILE A 355 4.44 -8.79 -14.22
N LEU A 356 4.01 -7.56 -13.91
CA LEU A 356 2.71 -7.27 -13.29
C LEU A 356 2.14 -5.99 -13.91
N SER A 357 0.87 -6.04 -14.32
CA SER A 357 0.17 -4.91 -14.92
C SER A 357 -1.33 -4.99 -14.62
N SER A 358 -2.08 -3.93 -14.94
CA SER A 358 -3.54 -3.89 -14.77
C SER A 358 -4.26 -5.12 -15.33
N GLY A 359 -5.25 -5.59 -14.56
CA GLY A 359 -6.04 -6.79 -14.81
C GLY A 359 -7.54 -6.56 -14.59
N ALA A 360 -8.28 -7.67 -14.50
CA ALA A 360 -9.72 -7.62 -14.23
C ALA A 360 -10.03 -7.27 -12.76
N ASP A 361 -9.10 -7.60 -11.86
CA ASP A 361 -9.22 -7.48 -10.42
C ASP A 361 -8.56 -6.21 -9.85
N MET A 362 -7.65 -5.58 -10.58
CA MET A 362 -6.90 -4.40 -10.12
C MET A 362 -6.39 -3.53 -11.29
N GLN A 363 -6.05 -2.27 -11.00
CA GLN A 363 -5.52 -1.31 -11.96
C GLN A 363 -4.31 -0.57 -11.39
N GLY A 364 -3.26 -0.44 -12.20
CA GLY A 364 -2.03 0.26 -11.86
C GLY A 364 -1.23 -0.37 -10.72
N PRO A 365 -0.88 -1.67 -10.76
CA PRO A 365 -0.07 -2.30 -9.72
C PRO A 365 1.37 -1.77 -9.71
N GLY A 366 1.90 -1.46 -8.51
CA GLY A 366 3.30 -1.11 -8.30
C GLY A 366 3.61 -0.70 -6.86
N GLY A 367 4.64 0.12 -6.63
CA GLY A 367 5.06 0.50 -5.28
C GLY A 367 5.54 -0.71 -4.46
N GLU A 368 6.11 -1.69 -5.14
CA GLU A 368 6.24 -3.05 -4.61
C GLU A 368 7.39 -3.27 -3.61
N SER A 369 7.24 -4.33 -2.82
CA SER A 369 8.35 -5.01 -2.14
C SER A 369 8.22 -6.52 -2.26
N VAL A 370 9.35 -7.22 -2.24
CA VAL A 370 9.47 -8.66 -2.32
C VAL A 370 9.93 -9.20 -0.97
N PHE A 371 9.22 -10.19 -0.45
CA PHE A 371 9.53 -10.84 0.81
C PHE A 371 9.32 -12.36 0.69
N THR A 372 9.71 -13.10 1.72
CA THR A 372 9.47 -14.55 1.78
C THR A 372 8.47 -14.89 2.86
N ASP A 373 7.67 -15.92 2.63
CA ASP A 373 6.92 -16.56 3.70
C ASP A 373 7.80 -17.45 4.59
N THR A 374 7.21 -18.01 5.64
CA THR A 374 7.88 -18.93 6.59
C THR A 374 8.43 -20.21 5.94
N SER A 375 8.01 -20.54 4.70
CA SER A 375 8.54 -21.66 3.92
C SER A 375 9.72 -21.26 3.02
N GLY A 376 10.02 -19.96 2.92
CA GLY A 376 11.02 -19.41 2.00
C GLY A 376 10.49 -19.17 0.58
N SER A 377 9.17 -19.26 0.36
CA SER A 377 8.58 -18.94 -0.94
C SER A 377 8.44 -17.43 -1.09
N PHE A 378 8.76 -16.90 -2.27
CA PHE A 378 8.70 -15.47 -2.54
C PHE A 378 7.26 -15.00 -2.77
N TRP A 379 6.99 -13.82 -2.22
CA TRP A 379 5.78 -13.04 -2.39
C TRP A 379 6.15 -11.63 -2.84
N ILE A 380 5.26 -11.01 -3.61
CA ILE A 380 5.31 -9.59 -3.94
C ILE A 380 4.13 -8.90 -3.26
N ALA A 381 4.42 -7.92 -2.42
CA ALA A 381 3.47 -6.94 -1.93
C ALA A 381 3.50 -5.73 -2.84
N PHE A 382 2.33 -5.21 -3.20
CA PHE A 382 2.23 -4.05 -4.07
C PHE A 382 0.90 -3.33 -3.81
N ASP A 383 0.85 -2.05 -4.14
CA ASP A 383 -0.39 -1.31 -4.13
C ASP A 383 -1.03 -1.25 -5.52
N ALA A 384 -2.36 -1.22 -5.55
CA ALA A 384 -3.12 -1.03 -6.78
C ALA A 384 -4.49 -0.41 -6.49
N PHE A 385 -5.09 0.19 -7.51
CA PHE A 385 -6.47 0.65 -7.46
C PHE A 385 -7.44 -0.48 -7.79
N LEU A 386 -8.65 -0.39 -7.22
CA LEU A 386 -9.76 -1.21 -7.69
C LEU A 386 -10.11 -0.87 -9.16
N PRO A 387 -10.69 -1.82 -9.92
CA PRO A 387 -11.10 -1.59 -11.30
C PRO A 387 -12.03 -0.39 -11.44
N LYS A 388 -11.70 0.50 -12.39
CA LYS A 388 -12.41 1.76 -12.69
C LYS A 388 -12.32 2.84 -11.60
N ALA A 389 -11.44 2.66 -10.62
CA ALA A 389 -11.23 3.57 -9.50
C ALA A 389 -9.78 4.08 -9.46
N VAL A 390 -9.21 4.42 -10.61
CA VAL A 390 -7.80 4.86 -10.70
C VAL A 390 -7.65 6.32 -10.28
N GLY A 391 -6.68 6.56 -9.41
CA GLY A 391 -6.31 7.88 -8.92
C GLY A 391 -7.11 8.31 -7.69
N TYR A 392 -6.55 9.26 -6.94
CA TYR A 392 -7.23 9.81 -5.78
C TYR A 392 -8.55 10.50 -6.18
N PRO A 393 -9.63 10.36 -5.37
CA PRO A 393 -9.62 9.96 -3.96
C PRO A 393 -9.72 8.44 -3.68
N HIS A 394 -9.60 7.57 -4.69
CA HIS A 394 -9.64 6.12 -4.47
C HIS A 394 -8.34 5.60 -3.86
N ASN A 395 -8.44 4.52 -3.08
CA ASN A 395 -7.30 3.94 -2.38
C ASN A 395 -6.32 3.25 -3.33
N ARG A 396 -5.05 3.30 -2.92
CA ARG A 396 -4.05 2.32 -3.33
C ARG A 396 -4.08 1.20 -2.29
N ASP A 397 -4.87 0.17 -2.55
CA ASP A 397 -5.09 -0.96 -1.62
C ASP A 397 -3.89 -1.93 -1.66
N LEU A 398 -3.65 -2.68 -0.58
CA LEU A 398 -2.57 -3.69 -0.54
C LEU A 398 -3.00 -5.00 -1.18
N TYR A 399 -2.18 -5.46 -2.12
CA TYR A 399 -2.27 -6.77 -2.74
C TYR A 399 -1.02 -7.59 -2.46
N LEU A 400 -1.20 -8.91 -2.32
CA LEU A 400 -0.12 -9.89 -2.26
C LEU A 400 -0.32 -10.94 -3.34
N ARG A 401 0.76 -11.28 -4.04
CA ARG A 401 0.80 -12.40 -4.99
C ARG A 401 2.07 -13.20 -4.81
N ARG A 402 2.04 -14.49 -5.17
CA ARG A 402 3.26 -15.29 -5.21
C ARG A 402 4.15 -14.84 -6.37
N LEU A 403 5.45 -14.82 -6.12
CA LEU A 403 6.47 -14.50 -7.10
C LEU A 403 7.40 -15.70 -7.26
N ASP A 404 7.51 -16.24 -8.47
CA ASP A 404 8.48 -17.29 -8.78
C ASP A 404 9.73 -16.69 -9.41
N LEU A 405 10.85 -16.76 -8.68
CA LEU A 405 12.19 -16.34 -9.14
C LEU A 405 13.09 -17.53 -9.52
N SER A 406 12.58 -18.76 -9.49
CA SER A 406 13.38 -19.97 -9.76
C SER A 406 13.66 -20.16 -11.26
N GLY A 407 12.76 -19.68 -12.12
CA GLY A 407 12.85 -19.80 -13.57
C GLY A 407 13.89 -18.88 -14.23
N ALA A 408 13.96 -18.98 -15.56
CA ALA A 408 14.69 -18.04 -16.40
C ALA A 408 14.03 -16.65 -16.43
N THR A 409 12.70 -16.63 -16.32
CA THR A 409 11.86 -15.43 -16.30
C THR A 409 11.07 -15.43 -14.99
N PRO A 410 11.16 -14.36 -14.19
CA PRO A 410 10.28 -14.16 -13.04
C PRO A 410 8.81 -14.18 -13.42
N VAL A 411 7.97 -14.85 -12.62
CA VAL A 411 6.53 -14.95 -12.86
C VAL A 411 5.76 -14.54 -11.60
N VAL A 412 4.84 -13.59 -11.75
CA VAL A 412 3.85 -13.29 -10.70
C VAL A 412 2.60 -14.13 -10.94
N GLU A 413 2.13 -14.82 -9.91
CA GLU A 413 0.89 -15.59 -9.97
C GLU A 413 -0.29 -14.67 -10.33
N GLN A 414 -1.15 -15.12 -11.23
CA GLN A 414 -2.32 -14.36 -11.64
C GLN A 414 -3.47 -14.61 -10.68
N ALA A 415 -4.42 -13.66 -10.62
CA ALA A 415 -5.68 -13.88 -9.92
C ALA A 415 -6.36 -15.16 -10.43
N GLY A 416 -6.66 -16.08 -9.50
CA GLY A 416 -7.32 -17.36 -9.76
C GLY A 416 -8.83 -17.28 -9.94
#